data_AF-A0A964RJR3-F1
#
_entry.id   AF-A0A964RJR3-F1
#
_cell.length_a   1.000
_cell.length_b   1.000
_cell.length_c   1.000
_cell.angle_alpha   90.00
_cell.angle_beta   90.00
_cell.angle_gamma   90.00
#
_symmetry.space_group_name_H-M   'P 1'
#
loop_
_entity.id
_entity.type
_entity.pdbx_description
1 polymer ?
#
loop_
_entity_poly.entity_id
_entity_poly.type
_entity_poly.pdbx_seq_one_letter_code
_entity_poly.pdbx_strand_id
1 'polypeptide(L)'
;MDYKFTYDNKEYILTQNNCDGIFFADESEVNGLSVDIVLNALNEGEEVSFSNEYYADKCSCDAQEQINKSYRYLEYHYYIYTKDNEYIINTISNEYKNTSFNKLFGLGKIDDSYIVSVTVCPSCGNYSINVEQCTV
;
A
#
# COMPACT_ATOMS: atom_id res chain seq x y z
N MET A 1 -0.80 8.49 -12.49
CA MET A 1 -2.13 8.64 -11.84
C MET A 1 -1.93 9.36 -10.52
N ASP A 2 -2.96 10.02 -9.97
CA ASP A 2 -2.90 10.62 -8.63
C ASP A 2 -4.00 10.03 -7.75
N TYR A 3 -3.76 9.87 -6.45
CA TYR A 3 -4.79 9.51 -5.47
C TYR A 3 -4.94 10.62 -4.43
N LYS A 4 -6.19 10.95 -4.06
CA LYS A 4 -6.47 12.03 -3.12
C LYS A 4 -7.31 11.51 -1.95
N PHE A 5 -6.95 11.93 -0.75
CA PHE A 5 -7.74 11.67 0.44
C PHE A 5 -7.65 12.83 1.42
N THR A 6 -8.64 12.93 2.30
CA THR A 6 -8.65 13.92 3.38
C THR A 6 -8.53 13.21 4.73
N TYR A 7 -7.64 13.71 5.59
CA TYR A 7 -7.48 13.23 6.96
C TYR A 7 -7.29 14.44 7.88
N ASP A 8 -8.05 14.52 8.98
CA ASP A 8 -8.05 15.65 9.92
C ASP A 8 -8.13 17.04 9.24
N ASN A 9 -9.03 17.20 8.27
CA ASN A 9 -9.22 18.41 7.47
C ASN A 9 -8.01 18.84 6.61
N LYS A 10 -7.01 17.97 6.42
CA LYS A 10 -5.90 18.18 5.49
C LYS A 10 -6.06 17.26 4.28
N GLU A 11 -5.96 17.84 3.09
CA GLU A 11 -5.90 17.08 1.84
C GLU A 11 -4.47 16.56 1.60
N TYR A 12 -4.39 15.31 1.17
CA TYR A 12 -3.17 14.64 0.74
C TYR A 12 -3.33 14.21 -0.72
N ILE A 13 -2.29 14.38 -1.51
CA ILE A 13 -2.23 13.97 -2.91
C ILE A 13 -1.03 13.05 -3.07
N LEU A 14 -1.29 11.78 -3.38
CA LEU A 14 -0.27 10.79 -3.67
C LEU A 14 -0.05 10.75 -5.19
N THR A 15 1.20 10.92 -5.61
CA THR A 15 1.64 10.93 -7.00
C THR A 15 2.94 10.15 -7.11
N GLN A 16 3.39 9.85 -8.34
CA GLN A 16 4.72 9.26 -8.52
C GLN A 16 5.86 10.13 -7.96
N ASN A 17 5.70 11.46 -7.95
CA ASN A 17 6.78 12.39 -7.61
C ASN A 17 7.08 12.46 -6.10
N ASN A 18 6.10 12.14 -5.24
CA ASN A 18 6.25 12.12 -3.79
C ASN A 18 6.22 10.70 -3.20
N CYS A 19 6.42 9.70 -4.05
CA CYS A 19 6.64 8.32 -3.66
C CYS A 19 8.14 8.10 -3.45
N ASP A 20 8.54 7.71 -2.24
CA ASP A 20 9.94 7.39 -1.92
C ASP A 20 10.37 6.03 -2.51
N GLY A 21 9.41 5.18 -2.91
CA GLY A 21 9.65 3.92 -3.58
C GLY A 21 8.70 2.79 -3.17
N ILE A 22 8.92 1.63 -3.79
CA ILE A 22 8.34 0.35 -3.36
C ILE A 22 9.46 -0.44 -2.69
N PHE A 23 9.22 -0.89 -1.46
CA PHE A 23 10.19 -1.61 -0.64
C PHE A 23 9.62 -2.97 -0.28
N PHE A 24 10.41 -4.02 -0.51
CA PHE A 24 10.06 -5.39 -0.13
C PHE A 24 10.72 -5.71 1.21
N ALA A 25 9.98 -6.33 2.13
CA ALA A 25 10.46 -6.64 3.47
C ALA A 25 11.55 -7.73 3.49
N ASP A 26 11.59 -8.56 2.46
CA ASP A 26 12.51 -9.69 2.26
C ASP A 26 13.09 -9.66 0.84
N GLU A 27 13.71 -10.76 0.39
CA GLU A 27 14.22 -10.90 -0.98
C GLU A 27 13.12 -11.10 -2.03
N SER A 28 11.83 -10.98 -1.66
CA SER A 28 10.73 -11.07 -2.61
C SER A 28 10.79 -9.93 -3.63
N GLU A 29 10.32 -10.24 -4.83
CA GLU A 29 10.01 -9.26 -5.85
C GLU A 29 8.66 -9.65 -6.46
N VAL A 30 7.78 -8.66 -6.62
CA VAL A 30 6.51 -8.85 -7.34
C VAL A 30 6.61 -8.14 -8.67
N ASN A 31 6.84 -8.92 -9.72
CA ASN A 31 6.94 -8.42 -11.08
C ASN A 31 5.62 -7.77 -11.49
N GLY A 32 5.75 -6.67 -12.25
CA GLY A 32 4.60 -5.90 -12.73
C GLY A 32 3.97 -4.98 -11.69
N LEU A 33 4.24 -5.12 -10.39
CA LEU A 33 3.78 -4.16 -9.38
C LEU A 33 4.50 -2.82 -9.57
N SER A 34 3.73 -1.74 -9.63
CA SER A 34 4.25 -0.39 -9.84
C SER A 34 3.47 0.64 -9.04
N VAL A 35 4.04 1.84 -8.87
CA VAL A 35 3.37 2.95 -8.18
C VAL A 35 2.05 3.30 -8.86
N ASP A 36 1.98 3.25 -10.20
CA ASP A 36 0.73 3.48 -10.93
C ASP A 36 -0.33 2.44 -10.63
N ILE A 37 0.04 1.15 -10.51
CA ILE A 37 -0.91 0.10 -10.11
C ILE A 37 -1.46 0.36 -8.72
N VAL A 38 -0.61 0.74 -7.77
CA VAL A 38 -1.04 1.07 -6.39
C VAL A 38 -1.97 2.27 -6.39
N LEU A 39 -1.62 3.35 -7.08
CA LEU A 39 -2.47 4.55 -7.17
C LEU A 39 -3.80 4.28 -7.87
N ASN A 40 -3.80 3.45 -8.92
CA ASN A 40 -5.04 3.01 -9.58
C ASN A 40 -5.91 2.19 -8.62
N ALA A 41 -5.32 1.24 -7.88
CA ALA A 41 -6.04 0.42 -6.91
C ALA A 41 -6.70 1.28 -5.81
N LEU A 42 -5.98 2.26 -5.27
CA LEU A 42 -6.54 3.20 -4.28
C LEU A 42 -7.71 4.01 -4.86
N ASN A 43 -7.66 4.41 -6.12
CA ASN A 43 -8.76 5.12 -6.79
C ASN A 43 -9.98 4.24 -7.07
N GLU A 44 -9.80 2.92 -7.24
CA GLU A 44 -10.90 1.97 -7.44
C GLU A 44 -11.57 1.54 -6.14
N GLY A 45 -10.84 1.57 -5.02
CA GLY A 45 -11.32 1.13 -3.73
C GLY A 45 -12.45 2.02 -3.19
N GLU A 46 -13.57 1.41 -2.81
CA GLU A 46 -14.74 2.13 -2.27
C GLU A 46 -14.56 2.56 -0.80
N GLU A 47 -13.72 1.87 -0.04
CA GLU A 47 -13.55 2.06 1.41
C GLU A 47 -12.08 2.26 1.81
N VAL A 48 -11.32 3.02 1.02
CA VAL A 48 -9.94 3.37 1.37
C VAL A 48 -9.94 4.41 2.48
N SER A 49 -9.52 3.99 3.69
CA SER A 49 -9.49 4.85 4.87
C SER A 49 -8.15 4.71 5.59
N PHE A 50 -7.34 5.76 5.53
CA PHE A 50 -6.05 5.79 6.22
C PHE A 50 -6.25 5.97 7.73
N SER A 51 -5.46 5.24 8.52
CA SER A 51 -5.44 5.32 9.99
C SER A 51 -4.07 5.72 10.51
N ASN A 52 -3.99 6.17 11.76
CA ASN A 52 -2.70 6.46 12.38
C ASN A 52 -1.92 5.17 12.63
N GLU A 53 -0.64 5.19 12.29
CA GLU A 53 0.33 4.16 12.64
C GLU A 53 1.62 4.81 13.17
N TYR A 54 2.40 4.09 13.98
CA TYR A 54 3.56 4.65 14.68
C TYR A 54 4.82 3.80 14.47
N TYR A 55 5.82 4.37 13.82
CA TYR A 55 7.09 3.70 13.52
C TYR A 55 8.26 4.33 14.28
N ALA A 56 9.32 3.56 14.51
CA ALA A 56 10.55 4.07 15.11
C ALA A 56 11.30 5.05 14.19
N ASP A 57 11.19 4.84 12.87
CA ASP A 57 11.91 5.61 11.87
C ASP A 57 11.18 6.89 11.46
N LYS A 58 11.97 7.96 11.32
CA LYS A 58 11.48 9.30 10.99
C LYS A 58 11.46 9.52 9.49
N CYS A 59 10.49 10.29 9.01
CA CYS A 59 10.48 10.76 7.63
C CYS A 59 11.65 11.71 7.37
N SER A 60 12.24 11.62 6.18
CA SER A 60 13.36 12.45 5.72
C SER A 60 13.09 13.96 5.71
N CYS A 61 11.82 14.38 5.75
CA CYS A 61 11.44 15.80 5.81
C CYS A 61 11.77 16.49 7.15
N ASP A 62 12.12 15.71 8.17
CA ASP A 62 12.46 16.17 9.52
C ASP A 62 11.39 16.96 10.30
N ALA A 63 10.22 17.19 9.72
CA ALA A 63 9.15 18.00 10.31
C ALA A 63 8.26 17.27 11.34
N GLN A 64 8.37 15.94 11.44
CA GLN A 64 7.59 15.16 12.41
C GLN A 64 8.14 15.31 13.84
N GLU A 65 7.24 15.51 14.80
CA GLU A 65 7.55 15.38 16.22
C GLU A 65 7.55 13.91 16.65
N GLN A 66 8.46 13.56 17.56
CA GLN A 66 8.52 12.22 18.14
C GLN A 66 7.55 12.11 19.32
N ILE A 67 6.67 11.10 19.30
CA ILE A 67 5.70 10.80 20.35
C ILE A 67 6.04 9.41 20.90
N ASN A 68 6.37 9.31 22.20
CA ASN A 68 6.70 8.04 22.85
C ASN A 68 7.74 7.19 22.09
N LYS A 69 8.84 7.82 21.65
CA LYS A 69 9.91 7.22 20.83
C LYS A 69 9.51 6.76 19.43
N SER A 70 8.33 7.15 18.95
CA SER A 70 7.82 6.80 17.63
C SER A 70 7.40 8.05 16.85
N TYR A 71 7.25 7.92 15.54
CA TYR A 71 6.78 8.95 14.63
C TYR A 71 5.47 8.51 14.00
N ARG A 72 4.51 9.44 13.91
CA ARG A 72 3.16 9.18 13.41
C ARG A 72 3.13 9.20 11.87
N TYR A 73 2.47 8.20 11.29
CA TYR A 73 2.16 8.09 9.87
C TYR A 73 0.67 7.83 9.66
N LEU A 74 0.21 8.07 8.45
CA LEU A 74 -1.11 7.64 7.99
C LEU A 74 -0.91 6.41 7.12
N GLU A 75 -1.49 5.28 7.49
CA GLU A 75 -1.33 4.02 6.77
C GLU A 75 -2.67 3.46 6.30
N TYR A 76 -2.65 2.88 5.11
CA TYR A 76 -3.68 1.97 4.61
C TYR A 76 -3.01 0.73 4.04
N HIS A 77 -3.58 -0.45 4.32
CA HIS A 77 -3.08 -1.70 3.77
C HIS A 77 -4.19 -2.47 3.04
N TYR A 78 -3.77 -3.24 2.04
CA TYR A 78 -4.61 -4.17 1.30
C TYR A 78 -3.75 -5.34 0.81
N TYR A 79 -4.37 -6.36 0.23
CA TYR A 79 -3.64 -7.52 -0.28
C TYR A 79 -3.51 -7.49 -1.80
N ILE A 80 -2.39 -7.99 -2.29
CA ILE A 80 -2.20 -8.37 -3.69
C ILE A 80 -1.98 -9.87 -3.78
N TYR A 81 -2.43 -10.45 -4.89
CA TYR A 81 -2.22 -11.85 -5.20
C TYR A 81 -1.40 -11.98 -6.47
N THR A 82 -0.53 -12.97 -6.47
CA THR A 82 0.45 -13.19 -7.54
C THR A 82 0.33 -14.60 -8.10
N LYS A 83 0.93 -14.79 -9.27
CA LYS A 83 1.15 -16.08 -9.90
C LYS A 83 2.56 -16.12 -10.45
N ASP A 84 3.37 -17.08 -10.02
CA ASP A 84 4.77 -17.20 -10.46
C ASP A 84 5.54 -15.86 -10.32
N ASN A 85 5.36 -15.18 -9.18
CA ASN A 85 5.87 -13.84 -8.83
C ASN A 85 5.34 -12.64 -9.66
N GLU A 86 4.42 -12.85 -10.59
CA GLU A 86 3.76 -11.76 -11.33
C GLU A 86 2.52 -11.26 -10.59
N TYR A 87 2.33 -9.94 -10.52
CA TYR A 87 1.11 -9.32 -10.02
C TYR A 87 -0.12 -9.75 -10.85
N ILE A 88 -1.18 -10.21 -10.18
CA ILE A 88 -2.43 -10.62 -10.83
C ILE A 88 -3.59 -9.70 -10.45
N ILE A 89 -3.87 -9.53 -9.16
CA ILE A 89 -5.04 -8.80 -8.69
C ILE A 89 -4.80 -8.25 -7.28
N ASN A 90 -5.57 -7.24 -6.87
CA ASN A 90 -5.57 -6.71 -5.51
C ASN A 90 -6.98 -6.73 -4.91
N THR A 91 -7.07 -6.74 -3.58
CA THR A 91 -8.34 -6.93 -2.88
C THR A 91 -9.26 -5.71 -2.85
N ILE A 92 -8.79 -4.55 -3.31
CA ILE A 92 -9.57 -3.30 -3.33
C ILE A 92 -10.03 -2.93 -4.74
N SER A 93 -9.61 -3.68 -5.75
CA SER A 93 -10.00 -3.44 -7.14
C SER A 93 -11.46 -3.81 -7.39
N ASN A 94 -12.04 -3.20 -8.41
CA ASN A 94 -13.38 -3.55 -8.84
C ASN A 94 -13.50 -5.00 -9.33
N GLU A 95 -12.42 -5.53 -9.91
CA GLU A 95 -12.36 -6.91 -10.39
C GLU A 95 -12.48 -7.93 -9.23
N TYR A 96 -11.96 -7.59 -8.05
CA TYR A 96 -11.95 -8.51 -6.92
C TYR A 96 -13.34 -8.72 -6.28
N LYS A 97 -14.27 -7.78 -6.44
CA LYS A 97 -15.61 -7.81 -5.83
C LYS A 97 -16.41 -9.10 -6.09
N ASN A 98 -16.14 -9.80 -7.19
CA ASN A 98 -16.86 -11.02 -7.61
C ASN A 98 -16.04 -12.32 -7.47
N THR A 99 -14.93 -12.27 -6.72
CA THR A 99 -14.05 -13.41 -6.49
C THR A 99 -13.57 -13.44 -5.03
N SER A 100 -12.69 -14.39 -4.72
CA SER A 100 -12.01 -14.50 -3.44
C SER A 100 -10.67 -15.19 -3.64
N PHE A 101 -9.77 -15.07 -2.67
CA PHE A 101 -8.51 -15.82 -2.65
C PHE A 101 -8.73 -17.31 -2.96
N ASN A 102 -9.58 -18.00 -2.18
CA ASN A 102 -9.84 -19.44 -2.35
C ASN A 102 -10.36 -19.80 -3.75
N LYS A 103 -11.19 -18.95 -4.36
CA LYS A 103 -11.70 -19.18 -5.71
C LYS A 103 -10.59 -19.03 -6.76
N LEU A 104 -9.73 -18.02 -6.63
CA LEU A 104 -8.61 -17.82 -7.54
C LEU A 104 -7.54 -18.91 -7.39
N PHE A 105 -7.19 -19.23 -6.15
CA PHE A 105 -6.21 -20.27 -5.80
C PHE A 105 -6.66 -21.65 -6.25
N GLY A 106 -7.92 -22.02 -5.98
CA GLY A 106 -8.49 -23.30 -6.42
C GLY A 106 -8.59 -23.46 -7.95
N LEU A 107 -8.60 -22.33 -8.69
CA LEU A 107 -8.53 -22.31 -10.15
C LEU A 107 -7.07 -22.25 -10.69
N GLY A 108 -6.07 -22.22 -9.81
CA GLY A 108 -4.66 -22.09 -10.17
C GLY A 108 -4.29 -20.73 -10.78
N LYS A 109 -5.11 -19.69 -10.57
CA LYS A 109 -4.87 -18.33 -11.10
C LYS A 109 -3.88 -17.52 -10.27
N ILE A 110 -3.71 -17.90 -9.02
CA ILE A 110 -2.77 -17.31 -8.06
C ILE A 110 -2.13 -18.45 -7.29
N ASP A 111 -0.92 -18.24 -6.79
CA ASP A 111 -0.21 -19.17 -5.91
C ASP A 111 0.32 -18.52 -4.64
N ASP A 112 0.35 -17.19 -4.58
CA ASP A 112 0.89 -16.46 -3.43
C ASP A 112 0.13 -15.15 -3.15
N SER A 113 0.44 -14.53 -2.00
CA SER A 113 -0.19 -13.31 -1.53
C SER A 113 0.76 -12.43 -0.72
N TYR A 114 0.58 -11.12 -0.84
CA TYR A 114 1.36 -10.11 -0.16
C TYR A 114 0.43 -9.07 0.44
N ILE A 115 0.83 -8.50 1.58
CA ILE A 115 0.24 -7.29 2.11
C ILE A 115 1.00 -6.10 1.54
N VAL A 116 0.27 -5.09 1.07
CA VAL A 116 0.79 -3.82 0.59
C VAL A 116 0.35 -2.75 1.56
N SER A 117 1.31 -2.08 2.20
CA SER A 117 1.10 -0.95 3.09
C SER A 117 1.51 0.34 2.41
N VAL A 118 0.58 1.29 2.29
CA VAL A 118 0.83 2.64 1.79
C VAL A 118 0.95 3.56 3.01
N THR A 119 2.16 4.04 3.28
CA THR A 119 2.48 4.78 4.50
C THR A 119 2.81 6.23 4.16
N VAL A 120 2.00 7.18 4.62
CA VAL A 120 2.08 8.61 4.29
C VAL A 120 2.55 9.43 5.48
N CYS A 121 3.52 10.31 5.27
CA CYS A 121 3.96 11.27 6.27
C CYS A 121 2.90 12.38 6.44
N PRO A 122 2.30 12.56 7.63
CA PRO A 122 1.29 13.59 7.86
C PRO A 122 1.84 15.02 7.77
N SER A 123 3.17 15.21 7.82
CA SER A 123 3.80 16.53 7.76
C SER A 123 3.98 17.00 6.32
N CYS A 124 4.75 16.26 5.51
CA CYS A 124 5.08 16.66 4.12
C CYS A 124 4.23 15.99 3.03
N GLY A 125 3.52 14.88 3.34
CA GLY A 125 2.76 14.14 2.34
C GLY A 125 3.58 13.21 1.44
N ASN A 126 4.88 13.08 1.66
CA ASN A 126 5.65 11.98 1.06
C ASN A 126 5.12 10.64 1.58
N TYR A 127 5.25 9.61 0.74
CA TYR A 127 4.80 8.28 1.12
C TYR A 127 5.72 7.20 0.56
N SER A 128 5.64 6.02 1.16
CA SER A 128 6.27 4.81 0.68
C SER A 128 5.25 3.68 0.54
N ILE A 129 5.61 2.68 -0.25
CA ILE A 129 4.84 1.45 -0.43
C ILE A 129 5.70 0.31 0.10
N ASN A 130 5.26 -0.35 1.16
CA ASN A 130 5.92 -1.53 1.71
C ASN A 130 5.15 -2.78 1.30
N VAL A 131 5.87 -3.81 0.88
CA VAL A 131 5.29 -5.09 0.42
C VAL A 131 5.92 -6.21 1.24
N GLU A 132 5.06 -7.00 1.90
CA GLU A 132 5.48 -8.11 2.74
C GLU A 132 4.71 -9.38 2.33
N GLN A 133 5.42 -10.50 2.18
CA GLN A 133 4.80 -11.77 1.86
C GLN A 133 3.91 -12.21 3.02
N CYS A 134 2.67 -12.60 2.72
CA CYS A 134 1.79 -13.20 3.71
C CYS A 134 2.27 -14.63 3.98
N THR A 135 3.09 -14.81 5.01
CA THR A 135 3.52 -16.16 5.43
C THR A 135 2.32 -17.01 5.87
N VAL A 136 2.29 -18.27 5.41
CA VAL A 136 1.28 -19.27 5.76
C VAL A 136 1.83 -20.21 6.84
#